data_AF-A0A5N1KU96-F1
#
_entry.id   AF-A0A5N1KU96-F1
#
_cell.length_a   1.000
_cell.length_b   1.000
_cell.length_c   1.000
_cell.angle_alpha   90.00
_cell.angle_beta   90.00
_cell.angle_gamma   90.00
#
_symmetry.space_group_name_H-M   'P 1'
#
loop_
_entity.id
_entity.type
_entity.pdbx_description
1 polymer ?
#
loop_
_entity_poly.entity_id
_entity_poly.type
_entity_poly.pdbx_seq_one_letter_code
_entity_poly.pdbx_strand_id
1 'polypeptide(L)'
;MSNSSRSDGGDPSKGGDDREVLLSMYDQHRQEIRAHGKRKSRRYLGSLTALGVIVGYVFTTNGDARVLVLVPYVLGFLYLSHISSMHYVTQLAALLALIEAKLDHLGAEYELFHGGFSIRQNPRFQNVEAKYLKEFKHAKKDSDLQGLHRVIQLCVRYSMRGIALTAYIVPMAAGTWAVYREGAPDDWTGLLSMFPGPSWIGPDLVGPALILGTQIVLLVVIGAAWLQYRNHKDLLKSGVLESVLEDDLESRIGEIEDLDMYSVWLVPDRGSEAYQQLEETVEEYAQLDEDAPEFEPHITVVGGIQASESVLEEGVQSLAEGQGVFDVEFTRVQCSTTKHQCVFLLVEPTAEVLSLHQEAVEVFDVDGGMYVPHLSLIYSDMDVEERLDLAESIDMSAFPSTVQVGELVLVKTTGPVSEWVTVARYNL
;
A
#
# COMPACT_ATOMS: atom_id res chain seq x y z
N MET A 1 -43.71 -32.18 31.81
CA MET A 1 -42.75 -32.36 30.69
C MET A 1 -42.66 -31.00 30.00
N SER A 2 -41.99 -30.04 30.63
CA SER A 2 -40.54 -29.75 30.58
C SER A 2 -40.17 -28.88 29.36
N ASN A 3 -39.85 -27.64 29.70
CA ASN A 3 -39.25 -26.54 28.92
C ASN A 3 -38.16 -26.96 27.92
N SER A 4 -38.02 -26.16 26.86
CA SER A 4 -36.77 -25.43 26.64
C SER A 4 -37.02 -24.23 25.72
N SER A 5 -36.94 -23.04 26.32
CA SER A 5 -36.79 -21.72 25.70
C SER A 5 -35.37 -21.58 25.16
N ARG A 6 -35.22 -21.27 23.86
CA ARG A 6 -33.95 -20.88 23.27
C ARG A 6 -33.80 -19.36 23.45
N SER A 7 -32.80 -19.00 24.24
CA SER A 7 -32.35 -17.64 24.52
C SER A 7 -31.64 -17.05 23.30
N ASP A 8 -32.17 -15.96 22.74
CA ASP A 8 -31.38 -14.97 21.99
C ASP A 8 -31.24 -13.75 22.90
N GLY A 9 -30.19 -13.78 23.71
CA GLY A 9 -29.64 -12.62 24.38
C GLY A 9 -28.35 -12.25 23.66
N GLY A 10 -28.46 -11.65 22.49
CA GLY A 10 -27.36 -10.88 21.90
C GLY A 10 -27.30 -9.53 22.60
N ASP A 11 -26.16 -9.23 23.20
CA ASP A 11 -25.90 -7.96 23.85
C ASP A 11 -26.01 -6.81 22.83
N PRO A 12 -26.96 -5.85 22.98
CA PRO A 12 -27.11 -4.74 22.05
C PRO A 12 -25.93 -3.76 22.05
N SER A 13 -25.00 -3.88 23.00
CA SER A 13 -23.80 -3.04 23.08
C SER A 13 -22.76 -3.37 22.00
N LYS A 14 -22.56 -4.65 21.67
CA LYS A 14 -21.54 -5.10 20.70
C LYS A 14 -21.79 -4.62 19.26
N GLY A 15 -23.05 -4.60 18.83
CA GLY A 15 -23.40 -4.13 17.48
C GLY A 15 -23.28 -2.60 17.28
N GLY A 16 -23.17 -1.83 18.37
CA GLY A 16 -22.89 -0.40 18.33
C GLY A 16 -21.41 -0.10 18.12
N ASP A 17 -20.56 -0.84 18.84
CA ASP A 17 -19.10 -0.71 18.82
C ASP A 17 -18.49 -1.11 17.46
N ASP A 18 -18.89 -2.27 16.93
CA ASP A 18 -18.47 -2.74 15.60
C ASP A 18 -18.86 -1.77 14.47
N ARG A 19 -20.00 -1.10 14.63
CA ARG A 19 -20.50 -0.12 13.66
C ARG A 19 -19.70 1.17 13.72
N GLU A 20 -19.31 1.61 14.90
CA GLU A 20 -18.51 2.81 15.12
C GLU A 20 -17.08 2.61 14.58
N VAL A 21 -16.49 1.45 14.85
CA VAL A 21 -15.18 1.02 14.28
C VAL A 21 -15.22 1.01 12.76
N LEU A 22 -16.23 0.36 12.15
CA LEU A 22 -16.37 0.32 10.70
C LEU A 22 -16.57 1.71 10.08
N LEU A 23 -17.30 2.62 10.75
CA LEU A 23 -17.48 4.01 10.29
C LEU A 23 -16.17 4.81 10.37
N SER A 24 -15.38 4.61 11.41
CA SER A 24 -14.05 5.21 11.54
C SER A 24 -13.11 4.73 10.42
N MET A 25 -13.03 3.41 10.18
CA MET A 25 -12.25 2.83 9.08
C MET A 25 -12.71 3.35 7.71
N TYR A 26 -14.02 3.51 7.54
CA TYR A 26 -14.61 4.08 6.34
C TYR A 26 -14.11 5.51 6.07
N ASP A 27 -14.21 6.40 7.06
CA ASP A 27 -13.78 7.79 6.89
C ASP A 27 -12.26 7.91 6.74
N GLN A 28 -11.48 7.08 7.44
CA GLN A 28 -10.04 6.99 7.31
C GLN A 28 -9.61 6.65 5.87
N HIS A 29 -10.09 5.54 5.31
CA HIS A 29 -9.72 5.14 3.93
C HIS A 29 -10.12 6.21 2.92
N ARG A 30 -11.23 6.91 3.17
CA ARG A 30 -11.67 8.06 2.37
C ARG A 30 -10.68 9.22 2.42
N GLN A 31 -10.24 9.59 3.62
CA GLN A 31 -9.24 10.66 3.81
C GLN A 31 -7.89 10.27 3.21
N GLU A 32 -7.50 9.01 3.33
CA GLU A 32 -6.26 8.47 2.79
C GLU A 32 -6.24 8.51 1.25
N ILE A 33 -7.33 8.11 0.59
CA ILE A 33 -7.50 8.26 -0.87
C ILE A 33 -7.36 9.73 -1.30
N ARG A 34 -7.97 10.66 -0.56
CA ARG A 34 -7.90 12.10 -0.84
C ARG A 34 -6.50 12.67 -0.63
N ALA A 35 -5.85 12.31 0.47
CA ALA A 35 -4.49 12.74 0.80
C ALA A 35 -3.47 12.18 -0.20
N HIS A 36 -3.63 10.91 -0.61
CA HIS A 36 -2.83 10.28 -1.64
C HIS A 36 -2.97 11.02 -2.98
N GLY A 37 -4.19 11.43 -3.35
CA GLY A 37 -4.45 12.29 -4.51
C GLY A 37 -3.65 13.61 -4.48
N LYS A 38 -3.60 14.28 -3.33
CA LYS A 38 -2.79 15.51 -3.14
C LYS A 38 -1.29 15.25 -3.27
N ARG A 39 -0.77 14.16 -2.68
CA ARG A 39 0.66 13.76 -2.80
C ARG A 39 1.03 13.41 -4.25
N LYS A 40 0.13 12.73 -4.97
CA LYS A 40 0.30 12.39 -6.39
C LYS A 40 0.39 13.62 -7.28
N SER A 41 -0.50 14.61 -7.09
CA SER A 41 -0.48 15.86 -7.85
C SER A 41 0.85 16.60 -7.74
N ARG A 42 1.44 16.68 -6.53
CA ARG A 42 2.74 17.32 -6.30
C ARG A 42 3.88 16.63 -7.07
N ARG A 43 3.92 15.29 -7.06
CA ARG A 43 4.94 14.52 -7.82
C ARG A 43 4.83 14.73 -9.32
N TYR A 44 3.61 14.78 -9.87
CA TYR A 44 3.40 15.06 -11.29
C TYR A 44 3.81 16.46 -11.71
N LEU A 45 3.65 17.45 -10.85
CA LEU A 45 4.10 18.81 -11.14
C LEU A 45 5.62 18.85 -11.32
N GLY A 46 6.38 18.14 -10.48
CA GLY A 46 7.84 18.05 -10.60
C GLY A 46 8.27 17.41 -11.92
N SER A 47 7.71 16.26 -12.28
CA SER A 47 8.05 15.58 -13.53
C SER A 47 7.58 16.34 -14.78
N LEU A 48 6.44 17.04 -14.72
CA LEU A 48 5.97 17.92 -15.80
C LEU A 48 6.92 19.11 -15.99
N THR A 49 7.45 19.65 -14.89
CA THR A 49 8.46 20.70 -14.93
C THR A 49 9.76 20.20 -15.58
N ALA A 50 10.21 19.00 -15.22
CA ALA A 50 11.39 18.38 -15.84
C ALA A 50 11.19 18.16 -17.35
N LEU A 51 10.03 17.66 -17.78
CA LEU A 51 9.68 17.55 -19.20
C LEU A 51 9.67 18.91 -19.90
N GLY A 52 9.10 19.93 -19.25
CA GLY A 52 9.09 21.30 -19.77
C GLY A 52 10.49 21.88 -19.95
N VAL A 53 11.41 21.61 -19.01
CA VAL A 53 12.82 22.02 -19.12
C VAL A 53 13.53 21.29 -20.25
N ILE A 54 13.36 19.98 -20.37
CA ILE A 54 13.96 19.18 -21.46
C ILE A 54 13.48 19.67 -22.82
N VAL A 55 12.17 19.79 -23.00
CA VAL A 55 11.58 20.26 -24.26
C VAL A 55 11.97 21.71 -24.53
N GLY A 56 11.92 22.58 -23.53
CA GLY A 56 12.30 23.98 -23.64
C GLY A 56 13.76 24.17 -24.06
N TYR A 57 14.68 23.39 -23.49
CA TYR A 57 16.10 23.42 -23.82
C TYR A 57 16.35 23.15 -25.31
N VAL A 58 15.65 22.16 -25.89
CA VAL A 58 15.76 21.81 -27.31
C VAL A 58 15.38 22.98 -28.24
N PHE A 59 14.48 23.86 -27.82
CA PHE A 59 14.05 25.03 -28.61
C PHE A 59 14.89 26.30 -28.37
N THR A 60 15.90 26.25 -27.50
CA THR A 60 16.82 27.39 -27.31
C THR A 60 17.81 27.51 -28.47
N THR A 61 18.43 28.68 -28.64
CA THR A 61 19.41 28.92 -29.72
C THR A 61 20.63 28.00 -29.66
N ASN A 62 20.93 27.44 -28.49
CA ASN A 62 22.02 26.49 -28.25
C ASN A 62 21.49 25.10 -27.85
N GLY A 63 20.22 24.81 -28.15
CA GLY A 63 19.57 23.57 -27.76
C GLY A 63 20.18 22.35 -28.46
N ASP A 64 20.21 21.24 -27.73
CA ASP A 64 20.69 19.95 -28.24
C ASP A 64 19.55 18.92 -28.25
N ALA A 65 19.17 18.47 -29.46
CA ALA A 65 18.08 17.52 -29.65
C ALA A 65 18.38 16.13 -29.04
N ARG A 66 19.65 15.80 -28.77
CA ARG A 66 20.04 14.55 -28.12
C ARG A 66 19.42 14.41 -26.73
N VAL A 67 19.17 15.51 -26.02
CA VAL A 67 18.53 15.50 -24.69
C VAL A 67 17.10 14.91 -24.72
N LEU A 68 16.45 14.82 -25.88
CA LEU A 68 15.15 14.16 -26.03
C LEU A 68 15.18 12.67 -25.63
N VAL A 69 16.35 12.02 -25.62
CA VAL A 69 16.46 10.64 -25.12
C VAL A 69 16.08 10.49 -23.65
N LEU A 70 16.07 11.58 -22.87
CA LEU A 70 15.66 11.59 -21.47
C LEU A 70 14.14 11.54 -21.29
N VAL A 71 13.37 12.00 -22.28
CA VAL A 71 11.90 12.11 -22.19
C VAL A 71 11.22 10.75 -21.92
N PRO A 72 11.57 9.66 -22.64
CA PRO A 72 11.01 8.33 -22.35
C PRO A 72 11.25 7.85 -20.91
N TYR A 73 12.39 8.17 -20.29
CA TYR A 73 12.66 7.77 -18.90
C TYR A 73 11.81 8.56 -17.91
N VAL A 74 11.68 9.88 -18.10
CA VAL A 74 10.80 10.72 -17.26
C VAL A 74 9.34 10.28 -17.41
N LEU A 75 8.89 9.99 -18.63
CA LEU A 75 7.55 9.45 -18.88
C LEU A 75 7.39 8.06 -18.28
N GLY A 76 8.39 7.19 -18.37
CA GLY A 76 8.32 5.84 -17.81
C GLY A 76 8.19 5.86 -16.29
N PHE A 77 8.98 6.72 -15.61
CA PHE A 77 8.83 6.97 -14.18
C PHE A 77 7.42 7.47 -13.84
N LEU A 78 6.88 8.43 -14.62
CA LEU A 78 5.52 8.95 -14.46
C LEU A 78 4.46 7.85 -14.59
N TYR A 79 4.60 6.96 -15.59
CA TYR A 79 3.67 5.84 -15.80
C TYR A 79 3.75 4.81 -14.67
N LEU A 80 4.95 4.38 -14.27
CA LEU A 80 5.11 3.42 -13.18
C LEU A 80 4.58 3.99 -11.86
N SER A 81 4.90 5.24 -11.55
CA SER A 81 4.34 5.95 -10.39
C SER A 81 2.81 6.07 -10.46
N HIS A 82 2.24 6.29 -11.65
CA HIS A 82 0.80 6.28 -11.85
C HIS A 82 0.17 4.92 -11.58
N ILE A 83 0.76 3.84 -12.12
CA ILE A 83 0.26 2.48 -11.97
C ILE A 83 0.32 2.05 -10.50
N SER A 84 1.45 2.27 -9.83
CA SER A 84 1.60 2.02 -8.38
C SER A 84 0.56 2.77 -7.55
N SER A 85 0.36 4.06 -7.84
CA SER A 85 -0.68 4.86 -7.18
C SER A 85 -2.09 4.34 -7.44
N MET A 86 -2.40 3.93 -8.67
CA MET A 86 -3.70 3.36 -9.00
C MET A 86 -3.95 2.05 -8.27
N HIS A 87 -2.95 1.18 -8.18
CA HIS A 87 -3.04 -0.09 -7.45
C HIS A 87 -3.43 0.12 -5.98
N TYR A 88 -2.72 1.02 -5.28
CA TYR A 88 -3.01 1.39 -3.90
C TYR A 88 -4.42 1.97 -3.71
N VAL A 89 -4.84 2.91 -4.57
CA VAL A 89 -6.21 3.48 -4.49
C VAL A 89 -7.27 2.42 -4.80
N THR A 90 -6.99 1.46 -5.69
CA THR A 90 -7.90 0.33 -5.97
C THR A 90 -8.05 -0.59 -4.76
N GLN A 91 -6.98 -0.88 -4.00
CA GLN A 91 -7.07 -1.66 -2.77
C GLN A 91 -7.92 -0.96 -1.71
N LEU A 92 -7.65 0.32 -1.46
CA LEU A 92 -8.45 1.12 -0.51
C LEU A 92 -9.91 1.23 -0.93
N ALA A 93 -10.19 1.37 -2.23
CA ALA A 93 -11.57 1.40 -2.73
C ALA A 93 -12.28 0.03 -2.61
N ALA A 94 -11.54 -1.08 -2.70
CA ALA A 94 -12.08 -2.42 -2.45
C ALA A 94 -12.48 -2.58 -0.98
N LEU A 95 -11.61 -2.17 -0.05
CA LEU A 95 -11.88 -2.17 1.39
C LEU A 95 -13.07 -1.28 1.74
N LEU A 96 -13.14 -0.07 1.19
CA LEU A 96 -14.30 0.81 1.34
C LEU A 96 -15.60 0.15 0.88
N ALA A 97 -15.57 -0.55 -0.26
CA ALA A 97 -16.76 -1.24 -0.76
C ALA A 97 -17.24 -2.37 0.17
N LEU A 98 -16.30 -3.09 0.82
CA LEU A 98 -16.62 -4.11 1.81
C LEU A 98 -17.21 -3.50 3.09
N ILE A 99 -16.62 -2.40 3.57
CA ILE A 99 -17.10 -1.67 4.76
C ILE A 99 -18.50 -1.07 4.51
N GLU A 100 -18.74 -0.48 3.33
CA GLU A 100 -20.06 0.04 2.95
C GLU A 100 -21.13 -1.05 2.87
N ALA A 101 -20.75 -2.25 2.42
CA ALA A 101 -21.65 -3.39 2.39
C ALA A 101 -22.08 -3.81 3.81
N LYS A 102 -21.14 -3.78 4.78
CA LYS A 102 -21.42 -4.10 6.19
C LYS A 102 -22.22 -3.04 6.92
N LEU A 103 -21.92 -1.76 6.70
CA LEU A 103 -22.53 -0.64 7.44
C LEU A 103 -23.93 -0.25 6.98
N ASP A 104 -24.38 -0.76 5.83
CA ASP A 104 -25.57 -0.26 5.13
C ASP A 104 -25.52 1.29 4.97
N HIS A 105 -24.31 1.88 4.89
CA HIS A 105 -24.07 3.32 4.76
C HIS A 105 -23.78 3.71 3.29
N LEU A 106 -24.31 4.85 2.83
CA LEU A 106 -24.09 5.39 1.48
C LEU A 106 -23.08 6.56 1.53
N GLY A 107 -22.02 6.57 0.69
CA GLY A 107 -21.20 7.78 0.57
C GLY A 107 -19.91 7.78 -0.27
N ALA A 108 -19.40 6.63 -0.73
CA ALA A 108 -18.07 6.53 -1.35
C ALA A 108 -18.12 6.42 -2.88
N GLU A 109 -19.19 6.89 -3.52
CA GLU A 109 -19.36 6.82 -4.99
C GLU A 109 -18.18 7.46 -5.75
N TYR A 110 -17.61 8.54 -5.19
CA TYR A 110 -16.45 9.23 -5.74
C TYR A 110 -15.17 8.38 -5.60
N GLU A 111 -14.96 7.78 -4.44
CA GLU A 111 -13.78 7.00 -4.09
C GLU A 111 -13.75 5.64 -4.81
N LEU A 112 -14.90 4.96 -4.97
CA LEU A 112 -15.05 3.79 -5.84
C LEU A 112 -14.70 4.12 -7.29
N PHE A 113 -15.22 5.25 -7.81
CA PHE A 113 -14.96 5.69 -9.17
C PHE A 113 -13.46 5.95 -9.41
N HIS A 114 -12.79 6.61 -8.45
CA HIS A 114 -11.36 6.91 -8.53
C HIS A 114 -10.43 5.71 -8.25
N GLY A 115 -10.88 4.71 -7.49
CA GLY A 115 -10.23 3.38 -7.39
C GLY A 115 -10.49 2.49 -8.59
N GLY A 116 -11.29 2.94 -9.57
CA GLY A 116 -11.54 2.22 -10.80
C GLY A 116 -12.68 1.20 -10.73
N PHE A 117 -13.44 1.17 -9.64
CA PHE A 117 -14.70 0.44 -9.55
C PHE A 117 -15.81 1.23 -10.26
N SER A 118 -16.69 0.54 -10.96
CA SER A 118 -17.86 1.16 -11.57
C SER A 118 -18.95 1.30 -10.51
N ILE A 119 -19.50 2.50 -10.31
CA ILE A 119 -20.66 2.75 -9.43
C ILE A 119 -21.80 1.75 -9.72
N ARG A 120 -22.01 1.37 -10.99
CA ARG A 120 -23.02 0.39 -11.42
C ARG A 120 -22.80 -1.05 -10.92
N GLN A 121 -21.63 -1.35 -10.39
CA GLN A 121 -21.23 -2.70 -9.98
C GLN A 121 -21.01 -2.79 -8.48
N ASN A 122 -21.33 -1.72 -7.74
CA ASN A 122 -21.46 -1.84 -6.30
C ASN A 122 -22.69 -2.74 -6.04
N PRO A 123 -22.50 -3.89 -5.35
CA PRO A 123 -23.53 -4.92 -5.18
C PRO A 123 -24.81 -4.39 -4.52
N ARG A 124 -24.74 -3.32 -3.73
CA ARG A 124 -25.91 -2.67 -3.14
C ARG A 124 -26.76 -1.90 -4.17
N PHE A 125 -26.15 -1.37 -5.23
CA PHE A 125 -26.86 -0.66 -6.30
C PHE A 125 -27.52 -1.58 -7.34
N GLN A 126 -27.19 -2.87 -7.39
CA GLN A 126 -27.88 -3.83 -8.27
C GLN A 126 -29.35 -4.04 -7.85
N ASN A 127 -29.62 -4.03 -6.53
CA ASN A 127 -30.98 -4.14 -5.99
C ASN A 127 -31.72 -2.80 -5.94
N VAL A 128 -31.00 -1.68 -5.76
CA VAL A 128 -31.56 -0.32 -5.83
C VAL A 128 -32.00 -0.01 -7.27
N GLU A 129 -31.22 -0.35 -8.30
CA GLU A 129 -31.66 -0.19 -9.69
C GLU A 129 -32.93 -1.00 -9.98
N ALA A 130 -33.09 -2.22 -9.49
CA ALA A 130 -34.31 -3.00 -9.73
C ALA A 130 -35.58 -2.39 -9.10
N LYS A 131 -35.44 -1.70 -7.97
CA LYS A 131 -36.53 -1.03 -7.24
C LYS A 131 -36.82 0.37 -7.78
N TYR A 132 -35.78 1.15 -8.11
CA TYR A 132 -35.90 2.51 -8.65
C TYR A 132 -36.10 2.54 -10.18
N LEU A 133 -35.60 1.57 -10.97
CA LEU A 133 -35.94 1.42 -12.40
C LEU A 133 -37.39 0.96 -12.62
N LYS A 134 -38.02 0.33 -11.62
CA LYS A 134 -39.47 0.07 -11.65
C LYS A 134 -40.28 1.37 -11.55
N GLU A 135 -39.81 2.35 -10.77
CA GLU A 135 -40.39 3.69 -10.70
C GLU A 135 -40.01 4.57 -11.90
N PHE A 136 -38.78 4.46 -12.41
CA PHE A 136 -38.30 5.20 -13.60
C PHE A 136 -38.76 4.60 -14.93
N LYS A 137 -39.40 3.43 -14.95
CA LYS A 137 -40.00 2.84 -16.17
C LYS A 137 -41.13 3.69 -16.76
N HIS A 138 -41.62 4.68 -16.03
CA HIS A 138 -42.58 5.68 -16.51
C HIS A 138 -41.94 7.04 -16.83
N ALA A 139 -40.64 7.22 -16.61
CA ALA A 139 -39.92 8.40 -17.05
C ALA A 139 -39.58 8.27 -18.54
N LYS A 140 -40.06 9.25 -19.29
CA LYS A 140 -40.05 9.38 -20.74
C LYS A 140 -38.70 9.01 -21.37
N LYS A 141 -38.78 8.11 -22.35
CA LYS A 141 -37.74 7.71 -23.31
C LYS A 141 -37.23 8.93 -24.08
N ASP A 142 -36.20 9.61 -23.56
CA ASP A 142 -35.42 10.57 -24.34
C ASP A 142 -33.93 10.26 -24.23
N SER A 143 -33.42 9.72 -25.35
CA SER A 143 -32.02 9.52 -25.74
C SER A 143 -31.18 8.54 -24.93
N ASP A 144 -30.43 7.74 -25.68
CA ASP A 144 -29.34 6.83 -25.30
C ASP A 144 -28.14 7.60 -24.69
N LEU A 145 -28.40 8.39 -23.64
CA LEU A 145 -27.41 9.18 -22.92
C LEU A 145 -26.34 8.26 -22.32
N GLN A 146 -26.73 7.04 -21.96
CA GLN A 146 -25.86 6.03 -21.37
C GLN A 146 -24.93 5.38 -22.41
N GLY A 147 -25.44 5.01 -23.60
CA GLY A 147 -24.61 4.51 -24.69
C GLY A 147 -23.64 5.58 -25.19
N LEU A 148 -24.11 6.82 -25.31
CA LEU A 148 -23.28 7.97 -25.68
C LEU A 148 -22.15 8.21 -24.66
N HIS A 149 -22.45 8.17 -23.36
CA HIS A 149 -21.44 8.32 -22.31
C HIS A 149 -20.36 7.22 -22.38
N ARG A 150 -20.75 5.96 -22.63
CA ARG A 150 -19.81 4.84 -22.78
C ARG A 150 -18.91 4.99 -24.00
N VAL A 151 -19.46 5.43 -25.13
CA VAL A 151 -18.71 5.70 -26.37
C VAL A 151 -17.72 6.83 -26.16
N ILE A 152 -18.14 7.93 -25.52
CA ILE A 152 -17.26 9.07 -25.18
C ILE A 152 -16.11 8.60 -24.28
N GLN A 153 -16.39 7.83 -23.22
CA GLN A 153 -15.35 7.34 -22.32
C GLN A 153 -14.34 6.40 -23.00
N LEU A 154 -14.80 5.54 -23.91
CA LEU A 154 -13.92 4.66 -24.69
C LEU A 154 -13.06 5.48 -25.64
N CYS A 155 -13.67 6.43 -26.36
CA CYS A 155 -12.96 7.33 -27.26
C CYS A 155 -11.86 8.10 -26.53
N VAL A 156 -12.19 8.74 -25.40
CA VAL A 156 -11.21 9.45 -24.55
C VAL A 156 -10.09 8.51 -24.09
N ARG A 157 -10.40 7.29 -23.65
CA ARG A 157 -9.37 6.32 -23.22
C ARG A 157 -8.44 5.91 -24.36
N TYR A 158 -8.98 5.61 -25.54
CA TYR A 158 -8.15 5.25 -26.70
C TYR A 158 -7.31 6.43 -27.18
N SER A 159 -7.90 7.64 -27.23
CA SER A 159 -7.17 8.86 -27.60
C SER A 159 -6.04 9.15 -26.62
N MET A 160 -6.28 9.05 -25.30
CA MET A 160 -5.25 9.25 -24.29
C MET A 160 -4.11 8.22 -24.41
N ARG A 161 -4.42 6.96 -24.70
CA ARG A 161 -3.39 5.92 -24.98
C ARG A 161 -2.61 6.21 -26.26
N GLY A 162 -3.28 6.69 -27.30
CA GLY A 162 -2.62 7.11 -28.53
C GLY A 162 -1.64 8.26 -28.27
N ILE A 163 -2.11 9.32 -27.61
CA ILE A 163 -1.28 10.47 -27.22
C ILE A 163 -0.10 10.04 -26.36
N ALA A 164 -0.34 9.19 -25.36
CA ALA A 164 0.69 8.62 -24.49
C ALA A 164 1.78 7.89 -25.27
N LEU A 165 1.37 6.98 -26.16
CA LEU A 165 2.30 6.19 -26.96
C LEU A 165 3.08 7.09 -27.94
N THR A 166 2.42 8.05 -28.57
CA THR A 166 3.07 9.02 -29.44
C THR A 166 4.05 9.90 -28.68
N ALA A 167 3.68 10.39 -27.49
CA ALA A 167 4.55 11.20 -26.63
C ALA A 167 5.76 10.42 -26.11
N TYR A 168 5.68 9.09 -26.04
CA TYR A 168 6.83 8.24 -25.73
C TYR A 168 7.69 7.97 -26.98
N ILE A 169 7.09 7.49 -28.07
CA ILE A 169 7.80 7.02 -29.27
C ILE A 169 8.44 8.18 -30.05
N VAL A 170 7.80 9.35 -30.14
CA VAL A 170 8.32 10.46 -30.95
C VAL A 170 9.62 11.03 -30.37
N PRO A 171 9.72 11.39 -29.07
CA PRO A 171 10.97 11.83 -28.47
C PRO A 171 12.03 10.71 -28.43
N MET A 172 11.61 9.46 -28.22
CA MET A 172 12.48 8.28 -28.29
C MET A 172 13.17 8.18 -29.65
N ALA A 173 12.40 8.22 -30.74
CA ALA A 173 12.93 8.13 -32.10
C ALA A 173 13.75 9.38 -32.46
N ALA A 174 13.27 10.58 -32.12
CA ALA A 174 13.93 11.84 -32.42
C ALA A 174 15.27 11.99 -31.69
N GLY A 175 15.31 11.69 -30.38
CA GLY A 175 16.53 11.73 -29.58
C GLY A 175 17.54 10.67 -30.02
N THR A 176 17.10 9.43 -30.26
CA THR A 176 17.98 8.36 -30.75
C THR A 176 18.56 8.71 -32.13
N TRP A 177 17.74 9.28 -33.02
CA TRP A 177 18.17 9.75 -34.33
C TRP A 177 19.18 10.91 -34.24
N ALA A 178 18.97 11.85 -33.33
CA ALA A 178 19.91 12.94 -33.07
C ALA A 178 21.27 12.40 -32.60
N VAL A 179 21.27 11.47 -31.63
CA VAL A 179 22.51 10.82 -31.15
C VAL A 179 23.21 10.05 -32.28
N TYR A 180 22.46 9.36 -33.14
CA TYR A 180 23.02 8.67 -34.29
C TYR A 180 23.69 9.62 -35.29
N ARG A 181 23.05 10.77 -35.58
CA ARG A 181 23.54 11.71 -36.60
C ARG A 181 24.69 12.59 -36.10
N GLU A 182 24.62 13.03 -34.86
CA GLU A 182 25.52 14.04 -34.28
C GLU A 182 26.57 13.44 -33.34
N GLY A 183 26.50 12.12 -33.11
CA GLY A 183 27.31 11.43 -32.12
C GLY A 183 26.76 11.63 -30.70
N ALA A 184 27.20 10.77 -29.78
CA ALA A 184 26.91 10.96 -28.36
C ALA A 184 27.57 12.26 -27.85
N PRO A 185 26.95 12.98 -26.90
CA PRO A 185 27.61 14.10 -26.23
C PRO A 185 28.97 13.67 -25.67
N ASP A 186 29.96 14.56 -25.68
CA ASP A 186 31.34 14.23 -25.24
C ASP A 186 31.35 13.65 -23.80
N ASP A 187 30.47 14.16 -22.94
CA ASP A 187 30.29 13.70 -21.56
C ASP A 187 29.78 12.25 -21.43
N TRP A 188 29.19 11.69 -22.49
CA TRP A 188 28.59 10.34 -22.50
C TRP A 188 29.55 9.28 -23.07
N THR A 189 30.62 9.71 -23.73
CA THR A 189 31.58 8.81 -24.40
C THR A 189 32.25 7.84 -23.42
N GLY A 190 32.57 8.30 -22.21
CA GLY A 190 33.13 7.45 -21.14
C GLY A 190 32.18 6.34 -20.71
N LEU A 191 30.89 6.65 -20.54
CA LEU A 191 29.87 5.69 -20.12
C LEU A 191 29.56 4.67 -21.23
N LEU A 192 29.49 5.12 -22.48
CA LEU A 192 29.24 4.24 -23.63
C LEU A 192 30.44 3.32 -23.92
N SER A 193 31.66 3.76 -23.64
CA SER A 193 32.87 2.94 -23.84
C SER A 193 32.95 1.71 -22.93
N MET A 194 32.19 1.69 -21.82
CA MET A 194 32.12 0.56 -20.89
C MET A 194 31.33 -0.64 -21.45
N PHE A 195 30.57 -0.44 -22.53
CA PHE A 195 29.75 -1.47 -23.15
C PHE A 195 30.27 -1.76 -24.56
N PRO A 196 31.28 -2.65 -24.72
CA PRO A 196 31.73 -3.04 -26.05
C PRO A 196 30.57 -3.72 -26.77
N GLY A 197 30.07 -3.05 -27.81
CA GLY A 197 28.94 -3.54 -28.59
C GLY A 197 29.27 -4.89 -29.26
N PRO A 198 28.25 -5.68 -29.62
CA PRO A 198 28.44 -6.89 -30.40
C PRO A 198 29.23 -6.60 -31.68
N SER A 199 30.11 -7.52 -32.08
CA SER A 199 30.99 -7.35 -33.25
C SER A 199 30.28 -7.11 -34.59
N TRP A 200 28.97 -7.36 -34.66
CA TRP A 200 28.12 -7.12 -35.83
C TRP A 200 27.45 -5.73 -35.85
N ILE A 201 27.60 -4.93 -34.78
CA ILE A 201 27.15 -3.54 -34.71
C ILE A 201 28.36 -2.63 -34.90
N GLY A 202 28.31 -1.72 -35.88
CA GLY A 202 29.37 -0.73 -36.07
C GLY A 202 29.56 0.14 -34.82
N PRO A 203 30.78 0.60 -34.49
CA PRO A 203 31.07 1.34 -33.26
C PRO A 203 30.18 2.59 -33.08
N ASP A 204 29.86 3.27 -34.18
CA ASP A 204 29.00 4.47 -34.19
C ASP A 204 27.51 4.17 -33.89
N LEU A 205 27.10 2.90 -33.99
CA LEU A 205 25.73 2.44 -33.76
C LEU A 205 25.51 1.90 -32.34
N VAL A 206 26.57 1.61 -31.58
CA VAL A 206 26.48 0.99 -30.26
C VAL A 206 25.70 1.87 -29.29
N GLY A 207 26.02 3.17 -29.23
CA GLY A 207 25.33 4.13 -28.36
C GLY A 207 23.84 4.27 -28.64
N PRO A 208 23.43 4.62 -29.88
CA PRO A 208 22.02 4.68 -30.26
C PRO A 208 21.27 3.36 -30.02
N ALA A 209 21.89 2.21 -30.33
CA ALA A 209 21.28 0.90 -30.14
C ALA A 209 21.05 0.59 -28.65
N LEU A 210 22.00 0.92 -27.78
CA LEU A 210 21.88 0.76 -26.33
C LEU A 210 20.75 1.63 -25.76
N ILE A 211 20.73 2.92 -26.13
CA ILE A 211 19.68 3.86 -25.70
C ILE A 211 18.31 3.34 -26.13
N LEU A 212 18.14 3.00 -27.42
CA LEU A 212 16.89 2.48 -27.94
C LEU A 212 16.49 1.16 -27.25
N GLY A 213 17.45 0.27 -27.02
CA GLY A 213 17.23 -0.99 -26.32
C GLY A 213 16.67 -0.78 -24.91
N THR A 214 17.30 0.10 -24.12
CA THR A 214 16.82 0.41 -22.75
C THR A 214 15.45 1.08 -22.75
N GLN A 215 15.15 1.95 -23.73
CA GLN A 215 13.84 2.58 -23.88
C GLN A 215 12.74 1.58 -24.28
N ILE A 216 13.07 0.57 -25.09
CA ILE A 216 12.17 -0.54 -25.43
C ILE A 216 11.92 -1.41 -24.20
N VAL A 217 12.96 -1.77 -23.45
CA VAL A 217 12.83 -2.54 -22.20
C VAL A 217 11.92 -1.81 -21.21
N LEU A 218 12.12 -0.50 -21.02
CA LEU A 218 11.26 0.33 -20.17
C LEU A 218 9.79 0.30 -20.62
N LEU A 219 9.53 0.38 -21.92
CA LEU A 219 8.17 0.30 -22.47
C LEU A 219 7.53 -1.08 -22.20
N VAL A 220 8.30 -2.17 -22.32
CA VAL A 220 7.84 -3.52 -22.01
C VAL A 220 7.51 -3.66 -20.53
N VAL A 221 8.37 -3.14 -19.63
CA VAL A 221 8.13 -3.14 -18.18
C VAL A 221 6.84 -2.38 -17.84
N ILE A 222 6.62 -1.21 -18.42
CA ILE A 222 5.37 -0.44 -18.23
C ILE A 222 4.15 -1.24 -18.71
N GLY A 223 4.26 -1.89 -19.87
CA GLY A 223 3.20 -2.74 -20.42
C GLY A 223 2.87 -3.93 -19.51
N ALA A 224 3.90 -4.61 -18.98
CA ALA A 224 3.75 -5.73 -18.05
C ALA A 224 3.11 -5.28 -16.73
N ALA A 225 3.60 -4.18 -16.13
CA ALA A 225 3.03 -3.60 -14.91
C ALA A 225 1.56 -3.21 -15.10
N TRP A 226 1.20 -2.66 -16.26
CA TRP A 226 -0.19 -2.31 -16.57
C TRP A 226 -1.08 -3.55 -16.70
N LEU A 227 -0.57 -4.62 -17.31
CA LEU A 227 -1.30 -5.89 -17.42
C LEU A 227 -1.52 -6.54 -16.05
N GLN A 228 -0.50 -6.59 -15.20
CA GLN A 228 -0.60 -7.07 -13.82
C GLN A 228 -1.63 -6.26 -13.02
N TYR A 229 -1.57 -4.93 -13.08
CA TYR A 229 -2.56 -4.07 -12.45
C TYR A 229 -3.98 -4.39 -12.92
N ARG A 230 -4.19 -4.61 -14.22
CA ARG A 230 -5.50 -4.96 -14.77
C ARG A 230 -6.02 -6.29 -14.20
N ASN A 231 -5.17 -7.32 -14.18
CA ASN A 231 -5.53 -8.63 -13.67
C ASN A 231 -5.86 -8.56 -12.17
N HIS A 232 -5.02 -7.89 -11.38
CA HIS A 232 -5.24 -7.70 -9.95
C HIS A 232 -6.53 -6.93 -9.66
N LYS A 233 -6.80 -5.87 -10.42
CA LYS A 233 -8.05 -5.11 -10.32
C LYS A 233 -9.27 -5.98 -10.63
N ASP A 234 -9.21 -6.79 -11.68
CA ASP A 234 -10.31 -7.67 -12.05
C ASP A 234 -10.54 -8.76 -10.98
N LEU A 235 -9.47 -9.27 -10.34
CA LEU A 235 -9.52 -10.22 -9.22
C LEU A 235 -10.13 -9.60 -7.94
N LEU A 236 -9.64 -8.43 -7.51
CA LEU A 236 -10.20 -7.70 -6.37
C LEU A 236 -11.69 -7.43 -6.58
N LYS A 237 -12.06 -7.09 -7.81
CA LYS A 237 -13.45 -6.83 -8.17
C LYS A 237 -14.33 -8.07 -8.12
N SER A 238 -13.85 -9.24 -8.57
CA SER A 238 -14.61 -10.48 -8.41
C SER A 238 -14.71 -10.87 -6.94
N GLY A 239 -13.63 -10.74 -6.16
CA GLY A 239 -13.62 -11.06 -4.73
C GLY A 239 -14.58 -10.19 -3.92
N VAL A 240 -14.57 -8.87 -4.14
CA VAL A 240 -15.53 -7.94 -3.49
C VAL A 240 -16.98 -8.23 -3.90
N LEU A 241 -17.21 -8.65 -5.15
CA LEU A 241 -18.56 -8.96 -5.63
C LEU A 241 -19.08 -10.27 -5.02
N GLU A 242 -18.21 -11.29 -4.93
CA GLU A 242 -18.50 -12.58 -4.31
C GLU A 242 -18.77 -12.43 -2.81
N SER A 243 -17.90 -11.70 -2.09
CA SER A 243 -18.03 -11.48 -0.64
C SER A 243 -19.25 -10.67 -0.21
N VAL A 244 -19.89 -9.92 -1.13
CA VAL A 244 -21.11 -9.16 -0.83
C VAL A 244 -22.37 -9.87 -1.35
N LEU A 245 -22.25 -10.81 -2.30
CA LEU A 245 -23.37 -11.60 -2.79
C LEU A 245 -23.67 -12.83 -1.91
N GLU A 246 -22.66 -13.31 -1.19
CA GLU A 246 -22.83 -14.39 -0.23
C GLU A 246 -23.18 -13.81 1.16
N ASP A 247 -24.41 -14.06 1.62
CA ASP A 247 -24.85 -14.02 3.04
C ASP A 247 -24.06 -15.07 3.91
N ASP A 248 -22.86 -15.45 3.49
CA ASP A 248 -22.00 -16.50 4.06
C ASP A 248 -20.76 -15.90 4.74
N LEU A 249 -20.68 -14.57 4.84
CA LEU A 249 -19.62 -13.89 5.58
C LEU A 249 -19.72 -14.15 7.09
N GLU A 250 -20.92 -14.35 7.65
CA GLU A 250 -21.09 -14.74 9.07
C GLU A 250 -20.62 -16.17 9.34
N SER A 251 -20.82 -17.11 8.39
CA SER A 251 -20.33 -18.49 8.53
C SER A 251 -18.82 -18.57 8.37
N ARG A 252 -18.25 -17.77 7.44
CA ARG A 252 -16.80 -17.68 7.23
C ARG A 252 -16.09 -16.83 8.28
N ILE A 253 -16.72 -15.82 8.88
CA ILE A 253 -16.18 -15.12 10.06
C ILE A 253 -16.21 -16.06 11.26
N GLY A 254 -17.26 -16.87 11.43
CA GLY A 254 -17.26 -17.95 12.42
C GLY A 254 -16.15 -19.00 12.19
N GLU A 255 -15.78 -19.28 10.93
CA GLU A 255 -14.63 -20.14 10.61
C GLU A 255 -13.27 -19.41 10.67
N ILE A 256 -13.20 -18.09 10.49
CA ILE A 256 -11.98 -17.27 10.63
C ILE A 256 -11.68 -16.96 12.10
N GLU A 257 -12.71 -16.81 12.94
CA GLU A 257 -12.57 -16.75 14.41
C GLU A 257 -12.00 -18.06 15.00
N ASP A 258 -12.06 -19.17 14.24
CA ASP A 258 -11.47 -20.47 14.60
C ASP A 258 -10.06 -20.68 13.99
N LEU A 259 -9.50 -19.71 13.26
CA LEU A 259 -8.14 -19.80 12.71
C LEU A 259 -7.17 -18.89 13.47
N ASP A 260 -6.15 -19.50 14.05
CA ASP A 260 -5.15 -18.79 14.80
C ASP A 260 -4.28 -17.91 13.89
N MET A 261 -4.20 -16.62 14.23
CA MET A 261 -3.39 -15.63 13.56
C MET A 261 -2.12 -15.38 14.35
N TYR A 262 -0.97 -15.39 13.67
CA TYR A 262 0.32 -15.20 14.30
C TYR A 262 1.05 -13.98 13.76
N SER A 263 1.93 -13.44 14.58
CA SER A 263 2.86 -12.37 14.24
C SER A 263 4.25 -12.71 14.73
N VAL A 264 5.26 -12.22 14.02
CA VAL A 264 6.67 -12.31 14.40
C VAL A 264 7.15 -10.92 14.77
N TRP A 265 7.68 -10.81 15.97
CA TRP A 265 8.10 -9.55 16.56
C TRP A 265 9.61 -9.55 16.80
N LEU A 266 10.25 -8.42 16.53
CA LEU A 266 11.56 -8.08 17.06
C LEU A 266 11.36 -7.41 18.41
N VAL A 267 12.05 -7.92 19.43
CA VAL A 267 12.01 -7.35 20.77
C VAL A 267 13.38 -6.80 21.15
N PRO A 268 13.46 -5.54 21.63
CA PRO A 268 14.71 -4.98 22.16
C PRO A 268 15.25 -5.83 23.33
N ASP A 269 16.55 -5.78 23.58
CA ASP A 269 17.17 -6.56 24.66
C ASP A 269 16.55 -6.22 26.01
N ARG A 270 15.80 -7.17 26.58
CA ARG A 270 15.12 -7.06 27.88
C ARG A 270 16.05 -6.78 29.04
N GLY A 271 17.32 -7.17 28.92
CA GLY A 271 18.33 -6.91 29.93
C GLY A 271 18.81 -5.46 29.96
N SER A 272 18.46 -4.66 28.94
CA SER A 272 18.94 -3.29 28.78
C SER A 272 18.09 -2.27 29.54
N GLU A 273 18.74 -1.19 30.00
CA GLU A 273 18.04 -0.02 30.57
C GLU A 273 17.08 0.61 29.54
N ALA A 274 17.43 0.53 28.25
CA ALA A 274 16.61 1.06 27.16
C ALA A 274 15.28 0.32 27.00
N TYR A 275 15.27 -1.01 27.18
CA TYR A 275 14.02 -1.78 27.17
C TYR A 275 13.14 -1.41 28.36
N GLN A 276 13.71 -1.33 29.57
CA GLN A 276 12.97 -0.96 30.78
C GLN A 276 12.31 0.42 30.62
N GLN A 277 13.04 1.37 30.04
CA GLN A 277 12.50 2.70 29.73
C GLN A 277 11.34 2.65 28.74
N LEU A 278 11.43 1.82 27.69
CA LEU A 278 10.34 1.63 26.72
C LEU A 278 9.12 0.95 27.36
N GLU A 279 9.34 -0.05 28.20
CA GLU A 279 8.31 -0.80 28.92
C GLU A 279 7.54 0.14 29.87
N GLU A 280 8.24 0.86 30.74
CA GLU A 280 7.64 1.87 31.64
C GLU A 280 6.84 2.92 30.86
N THR A 281 7.33 3.33 29.69
CA THR A 281 6.65 4.33 28.85
C THR A 281 5.36 3.78 28.22
N VAL A 282 5.39 2.54 27.73
CA VAL A 282 4.19 1.87 27.18
C VAL A 282 3.15 1.69 28.28
N GLU A 283 3.56 1.28 29.49
CA GLU A 283 2.68 1.18 30.66
C GLU A 283 2.08 2.53 31.06
N GLU A 284 2.89 3.61 31.06
CA GLU A 284 2.41 4.96 31.38
C GLU A 284 1.38 5.44 30.35
N TYR A 285 1.63 5.24 29.05
CA TYR A 285 0.68 5.66 28.02
C TYR A 285 -0.58 4.81 27.97
N ALA A 286 -0.50 3.51 28.29
CA ALA A 286 -1.69 2.67 28.44
C ALA A 286 -2.64 3.21 29.54
N GLN A 287 -2.13 3.92 30.56
CA GLN A 287 -2.97 4.51 31.60
C GLN A 287 -3.69 5.80 31.17
N LEU A 288 -3.38 6.36 29.98
CA LEU A 288 -4.05 7.56 29.47
C LEU A 288 -5.48 7.28 28.97
N ASP A 289 -5.81 6.02 28.69
CA ASP A 289 -7.10 5.59 28.16
C ASP A 289 -7.53 4.28 28.85
N GLU A 290 -8.74 4.24 29.41
CA GLU A 290 -9.23 3.10 30.18
C GLU A 290 -9.31 1.80 29.36
N ASP A 291 -9.42 1.91 28.03
CA ASP A 291 -9.54 0.77 27.11
C ASP A 291 -8.21 0.43 26.40
N ALA A 292 -7.12 1.14 26.71
CA ALA A 292 -5.81 0.86 26.13
C ALA A 292 -5.16 -0.38 26.79
N PRO A 293 -4.86 -1.44 26.03
CA PRO A 293 -4.22 -2.62 26.57
C PRO A 293 -2.73 -2.35 26.84
N GLU A 294 -2.21 -2.94 27.92
CA GLU A 294 -0.77 -3.11 28.10
C GLU A 294 -0.24 -4.13 27.10
N PHE A 295 0.96 -3.87 26.56
CA PHE A 295 1.65 -4.79 25.68
C PHE A 295 3.15 -4.58 25.78
N GLU A 296 3.88 -5.58 25.32
CA GLU A 296 5.32 -5.59 25.39
C GLU A 296 5.96 -4.69 24.31
N PRO A 297 7.03 -3.92 24.56
CA PRO A 297 7.67 -3.13 23.50
C PRO A 297 8.22 -4.01 22.36
N HIS A 298 7.67 -3.87 21.15
CA HIS A 298 8.04 -4.70 20.00
C HIS A 298 8.02 -3.93 18.68
N ILE A 299 8.75 -4.45 17.69
CA ILE A 299 8.67 -4.06 16.29
C ILE A 299 8.14 -5.27 15.51
N THR A 300 6.96 -5.15 14.92
CA THR A 300 6.39 -6.24 14.12
C THR A 300 7.22 -6.42 12.84
N VAL A 301 7.83 -7.60 12.66
CA VAL A 301 8.51 -7.98 11.41
C VAL A 301 7.49 -8.35 10.37
N VAL A 302 6.55 -9.21 10.74
CA VAL A 302 5.50 -9.70 9.86
C VAL A 302 4.30 -10.10 10.73
N GLY A 303 3.10 -9.82 10.25
CA GLY A 303 1.86 -10.15 10.94
C GLY A 303 0.89 -10.83 9.99
N GLY A 304 -0.19 -11.37 10.55
CA GLY A 304 -1.25 -11.96 9.75
C GLY A 304 -0.91 -13.37 9.23
N ILE A 305 0.00 -14.08 9.89
CA ILE A 305 0.45 -15.40 9.45
C ILE A 305 -0.56 -16.47 9.87
N GLN A 306 -0.88 -17.37 8.94
CA GLN A 306 -1.75 -18.52 9.17
C GLN A 306 -1.00 -19.81 8.84
N ALA A 307 -0.49 -20.50 9.86
CA ALA A 307 0.08 -21.84 9.73
C ALA A 307 0.02 -22.57 11.08
N SER A 308 0.36 -23.86 11.08
CA SER A 308 0.50 -24.62 12.33
C SER A 308 1.68 -24.09 13.16
N GLU A 309 1.52 -24.01 14.49
CA GLU A 309 2.56 -23.56 15.43
C GLU A 309 3.94 -24.18 15.16
N SER A 310 4.01 -25.50 14.89
CA SER A 310 5.29 -26.17 14.61
C SER A 310 6.03 -25.64 13.38
N VAL A 311 5.30 -25.28 12.32
CA VAL A 311 5.89 -24.69 11.10
C VAL A 311 6.36 -23.27 11.37
N LEU A 312 5.61 -22.55 12.20
CA LEU A 312 5.95 -21.18 12.59
C LEU A 312 7.18 -21.14 13.49
N GLU A 313 7.24 -22.02 14.48
CA GLU A 313 8.42 -22.19 15.35
C GLU A 313 9.67 -22.52 14.54
N GLU A 314 9.61 -23.49 13.63
CA GLU A 314 10.74 -23.83 12.75
C GLU A 314 11.14 -22.64 11.87
N GLY A 315 10.16 -21.91 11.32
CA GLY A 315 10.41 -20.73 10.49
C GLY A 315 11.07 -19.59 11.28
N VAL A 316 10.55 -19.24 12.46
CA VAL A 316 11.12 -18.18 13.31
C VAL A 316 12.49 -18.58 13.84
N GLN A 317 12.69 -19.85 14.21
CA GLN A 317 14.00 -20.36 14.60
C GLN A 317 15.03 -20.20 13.47
N SER A 318 14.66 -20.59 12.24
CA SER A 318 15.53 -20.44 11.07
C SER A 318 15.86 -18.97 10.78
N LEU A 319 14.91 -18.05 10.99
CA LEU A 319 15.16 -16.62 10.86
C LEU A 319 16.14 -16.15 11.93
N ALA A 320 15.95 -16.54 13.19
CA ALA A 320 16.83 -16.16 14.29
C ALA A 320 18.27 -16.67 14.11
N GLU A 321 18.45 -17.93 13.69
CA GLU A 321 19.78 -18.51 13.44
C GLU A 321 20.56 -17.83 12.29
N GLY A 322 19.83 -17.21 11.35
CA GLY A 322 20.40 -16.50 10.21
C GLY A 322 20.80 -15.06 10.52
N GLN A 323 20.37 -14.52 11.66
CA GLN A 323 20.59 -13.15 12.07
C GLN A 323 21.57 -13.09 13.24
N GLY A 324 22.30 -11.98 13.35
CA GLY A 324 23.04 -11.65 14.57
C GLY A 324 22.37 -10.48 15.26
N VAL A 325 22.74 -10.24 16.52
CA VAL A 325 22.34 -9.02 17.24
C VAL A 325 22.67 -7.74 16.44
N PHE A 326 21.69 -6.87 16.27
CA PHE A 326 21.83 -5.57 15.60
C PHE A 326 21.07 -4.47 16.34
N ASP A 327 21.44 -3.22 16.05
CA ASP A 327 20.84 -2.04 16.66
C ASP A 327 19.78 -1.44 15.73
N VAL A 328 18.71 -0.90 16.30
CA VAL A 328 17.69 -0.12 15.61
C VAL A 328 17.66 1.31 16.14
N GLU A 329 17.47 2.28 15.26
CA GLU A 329 17.40 3.71 15.60
C GLU A 329 15.97 4.22 15.52
N PHE A 330 15.54 5.01 16.51
CA PHE A 330 14.26 5.70 16.47
C PHE A 330 14.42 7.12 15.93
N THR A 331 13.68 7.44 14.89
CA THR A 331 13.85 8.71 14.15
C THR A 331 12.90 9.81 14.63
N ARG A 332 11.63 9.47 14.87
CA ARG A 332 10.58 10.40 15.29
C ARG A 332 9.36 9.67 15.82
N VAL A 333 8.59 10.34 16.67
CA VAL A 333 7.23 9.97 17.02
C VAL A 333 6.31 10.24 15.83
N GLN A 334 5.38 9.33 15.60
CA GLN A 334 4.27 9.50 14.67
C GLN A 334 3.00 8.89 15.26
N CYS A 335 1.88 9.33 14.74
CA CYS A 335 0.60 8.68 14.91
C CYS A 335 0.02 8.26 13.56
N SER A 336 -0.84 7.26 13.59
CA SER A 336 -1.64 6.81 12.47
C SER A 336 -3.07 6.58 12.97
N THR A 337 -3.95 6.23 12.05
CA THR A 337 -5.40 6.16 12.26
C THR A 337 -5.89 4.73 12.56
N THR A 338 -4.99 3.74 12.63
CA THR A 338 -5.33 2.36 13.03
C THR A 338 -5.05 2.13 14.53
N LYS A 339 -5.82 1.24 15.18
CA LYS A 339 -5.67 0.92 16.62
C LYS A 339 -4.25 0.45 16.98
N HIS A 340 -3.65 -0.37 16.12
CA HIS A 340 -2.28 -0.87 16.28
C HIS A 340 -1.17 0.10 15.81
N GLN A 341 -1.53 1.31 15.42
CA GLN A 341 -0.59 2.38 15.07
C GLN A 341 -1.08 3.72 15.64
N CYS A 342 -1.58 3.72 16.88
CA CYS A 342 -2.16 4.90 17.50
C CYS A 342 -1.10 6.00 17.69
N VAL A 343 -0.10 5.76 18.53
CA VAL A 343 1.14 6.56 18.60
C VAL A 343 2.33 5.60 18.68
N PHE A 344 3.38 5.87 17.92
CA PHE A 344 4.52 4.97 17.77
C PHE A 344 5.83 5.71 17.46
N LEU A 345 6.95 5.08 17.78
CA LEU A 345 8.30 5.46 17.38
C LEU A 345 8.59 4.88 15.99
N LEU A 346 8.94 5.73 15.02
CA LEU A 346 9.36 5.26 13.71
C LEU A 346 10.80 4.75 13.78
N VAL A 347 11.00 3.52 13.32
CA VAL A 347 12.31 2.87 13.24
C VAL A 347 12.94 3.21 11.89
N GLU A 348 14.24 3.53 11.88
CA GLU A 348 14.99 3.71 10.64
C GLU A 348 15.02 2.38 9.86
N PRO A 349 14.63 2.36 8.57
CA PRO A 349 14.56 1.15 7.77
C PRO A 349 15.96 0.72 7.30
N THR A 350 16.79 0.23 8.21
CA THR A 350 18.13 -0.28 7.93
C THR A 350 18.09 -1.55 7.07
N ALA A 351 19.24 -1.93 6.51
CA ALA A 351 19.32 -3.10 5.65
C ALA A 351 18.93 -4.37 6.42
N GLU A 352 19.33 -4.49 7.68
CA GLU A 352 19.05 -5.59 8.59
C GLU A 352 17.54 -5.76 8.85
N VAL A 353 16.85 -4.65 9.16
CA VAL A 353 15.41 -4.64 9.43
C VAL A 353 14.61 -4.98 8.17
N LEU A 354 15.01 -4.45 7.02
CA LEU A 354 14.33 -4.70 5.76
C LEU A 354 14.60 -6.11 5.22
N SER A 355 15.83 -6.63 5.35
CA SER A 355 16.16 -8.00 4.92
C SER A 355 15.42 -9.02 5.76
N LEU A 356 15.38 -8.83 7.08
CA LEU A 356 14.65 -9.72 7.98
C LEU A 356 13.15 -9.74 7.68
N HIS A 357 12.54 -8.59 7.40
CA HIS A 357 11.16 -8.54 6.94
C HIS A 357 10.96 -9.32 5.63
N GLN A 358 11.83 -9.10 4.64
CA GLN A 358 11.73 -9.81 3.37
C GLN A 358 11.90 -11.33 3.52
N GLU A 359 12.88 -11.76 4.32
CA GLU A 359 13.09 -13.18 4.63
C GLU A 359 11.88 -13.78 5.34
N ALA A 360 11.29 -13.07 6.30
CA ALA A 360 10.08 -13.53 6.98
C ALA A 360 8.89 -13.65 6.02
N VAL A 361 8.71 -12.69 5.11
CA VAL A 361 7.69 -12.75 4.05
C VAL A 361 7.85 -13.99 3.17
N GLU A 362 9.08 -14.32 2.80
CA GLU A 362 9.40 -15.52 2.00
C GLU A 362 9.21 -16.82 2.79
N VAL A 363 9.63 -16.86 4.06
CA VAL A 363 9.52 -18.03 4.95
C VAL A 363 8.06 -18.38 5.24
N PHE A 364 7.22 -17.38 5.47
CA PHE A 364 5.82 -17.59 5.86
C PHE A 364 4.82 -17.50 4.70
N ASP A 365 5.29 -17.26 3.47
CA ASP A 365 4.47 -17.12 2.25
C ASP A 365 3.28 -16.15 2.41
N VAL A 366 3.57 -14.97 2.99
CA VAL A 366 2.58 -13.90 3.20
C VAL A 366 2.79 -12.75 2.21
N ASP A 367 1.79 -11.88 2.07
CA ASP A 367 1.93 -10.68 1.22
C ASP A 367 2.86 -9.66 1.90
N GLY A 368 4.01 -9.38 1.27
CA GLY A 368 5.03 -8.47 1.82
C GLY A 368 4.68 -6.99 1.83
N GLY A 369 3.59 -6.57 1.17
CA GLY A 369 3.01 -5.23 1.30
C GLY A 369 4.00 -4.05 1.31
N MET A 370 3.63 -2.95 1.97
CA MET A 370 4.56 -1.87 2.30
C MET A 370 4.95 -2.03 3.78
N TYR A 371 6.23 -2.23 4.03
CA TYR A 371 6.75 -2.34 5.39
C TYR A 371 7.22 -0.99 5.92
N VAL A 372 6.68 -0.60 7.08
CA VAL A 372 7.08 0.59 7.81
C VAL A 372 7.43 0.14 9.23
N PRO A 373 8.71 -0.06 9.56
CA PRO A 373 9.09 -0.54 10.87
C PRO A 373 8.81 0.54 11.93
N HIS A 374 8.16 0.15 13.02
CA HIS A 374 7.77 1.03 14.11
C HIS A 374 7.63 0.26 15.42
N LEU A 375 7.80 0.96 16.53
CA LEU A 375 7.52 0.47 17.89
C LEU A 375 6.34 1.26 18.46
N SER A 376 5.25 0.57 18.75
CA SER A 376 4.03 1.21 19.26
C SER A 376 4.20 1.63 20.72
N LEU A 377 3.71 2.83 21.04
CA LEU A 377 3.73 3.40 22.39
C LEU A 377 2.38 3.23 23.10
N ILE A 378 1.29 3.21 22.34
CA ILE A 378 -0.07 2.99 22.85
C ILE A 378 -0.95 2.37 21.77
N TYR A 379 -1.89 1.53 22.18
CA TYR A 379 -3.03 1.09 21.36
C TYR A 379 -4.30 1.65 21.96
N SER A 380 -5.00 2.49 21.23
CA SER A 380 -6.19 3.17 21.75
C SER A 380 -7.10 3.59 20.60
N ASP A 381 -8.38 3.74 20.93
CA ASP A 381 -9.42 4.25 20.05
C ASP A 381 -9.60 5.78 20.16
N MET A 382 -8.64 6.48 20.79
CA MET A 382 -8.47 7.93 20.78
C MET A 382 -8.75 8.53 19.41
N ASP A 383 -9.35 9.71 19.39
CA ASP A 383 -9.61 10.39 18.13
C ASP A 383 -8.30 10.94 17.51
N VAL A 384 -8.38 11.39 16.25
CA VAL A 384 -7.19 11.83 15.51
C VAL A 384 -6.56 13.09 16.12
N GLU A 385 -7.36 13.96 16.74
CA GLU A 385 -6.87 15.19 17.37
C GLU A 385 -6.10 14.83 18.64
N GLU A 386 -6.65 13.94 19.47
CA GLU A 386 -5.99 13.41 20.68
C GLU A 386 -4.67 12.69 20.36
N ARG A 387 -4.64 11.89 19.29
CA ARG A 387 -3.41 11.23 18.82
C ARG A 387 -2.34 12.20 18.37
N LEU A 388 -2.73 13.26 17.66
CA LEU A 388 -1.82 14.29 17.17
C LEU A 388 -1.26 15.10 18.34
N ASP A 389 -2.11 15.50 19.27
CA ASP A 389 -1.71 16.22 20.48
C ASP A 389 -0.77 15.37 21.33
N LEU A 390 -1.07 14.08 21.51
CA LEU A 390 -0.19 13.14 22.20
C LEU A 390 1.16 13.03 21.47
N ALA A 391 1.16 12.75 20.16
CA ALA A 391 2.39 12.63 19.39
C ALA A 391 3.26 13.91 19.39
N GLU A 392 2.64 15.11 19.39
CA GLU A 392 3.35 16.40 19.47
C GLU A 392 3.86 16.70 20.89
N SER A 393 3.20 16.18 21.93
CA SER A 393 3.61 16.37 23.32
C SER A 393 4.82 15.51 23.72
N ILE A 394 5.07 14.42 23.00
CA ILE A 394 6.13 13.47 23.31
C ILE A 394 7.51 14.03 22.91
N ASP A 395 8.37 14.19 23.90
CA ASP A 395 9.77 14.58 23.68
C ASP A 395 10.62 13.36 23.33
N MET A 396 11.13 13.31 22.09
CA MET A 396 12.04 12.26 21.62
C MET A 396 13.30 12.11 22.49
N SER A 397 13.73 13.17 23.20
CA SER A 397 14.89 13.08 24.11
C SER A 397 14.63 12.25 25.36
N ALA A 398 13.36 11.94 25.64
CA ALA A 398 12.94 11.03 26.70
C ALA A 398 13.02 9.55 26.29
N PHE A 399 13.49 9.22 25.07
CA PHE A 399 13.64 7.85 24.59
C PHE A 399 15.11 7.54 24.28
N PRO A 400 15.53 6.27 24.38
CA PRO A 400 16.82 5.85 23.85
C PRO A 400 16.85 6.12 22.35
N SER A 401 17.89 6.78 21.82
CA SER A 401 17.99 7.02 20.37
C SER A 401 18.17 5.73 19.57
N THR A 402 18.78 4.72 20.21
CA THR A 402 19.14 3.45 19.61
C THR A 402 18.91 2.35 20.63
N VAL A 403 18.36 1.22 20.18
CA VAL A 403 18.19 0.02 21.02
C VAL A 403 18.74 -1.20 20.31
N GLN A 404 19.39 -2.07 21.07
CA GLN A 404 19.85 -3.35 20.58
C GLN A 404 18.69 -4.34 20.56
N VAL A 405 18.53 -5.08 19.47
CA VAL A 405 17.49 -6.10 19.34
C VAL A 405 18.04 -7.45 19.80
N GLY A 406 17.36 -8.10 20.74
CA GLY A 406 17.84 -9.33 21.38
C GLY A 406 17.09 -10.59 20.97
N GLU A 407 15.82 -10.47 20.57
CA GLU A 407 14.96 -11.64 20.36
C GLU A 407 14.03 -11.48 19.15
N LEU A 408 13.76 -12.62 18.51
CA LEU A 408 12.58 -12.84 17.68
C LEU A 408 11.52 -13.62 18.47
N VAL A 409 10.30 -13.11 18.48
CA VAL A 409 9.19 -13.66 19.27
C VAL A 409 8.03 -14.00 18.35
N LEU A 410 7.58 -15.25 18.41
CA LEU A 410 6.36 -15.71 17.76
C LEU A 410 5.19 -15.49 18.72
N VAL A 411 4.18 -14.75 18.28
CA VAL A 411 3.02 -14.41 19.10
C VAL A 411 1.74 -14.81 18.38
N LYS A 412 0.87 -15.50 19.10
CA LYS A 412 -0.52 -15.71 18.69
C LYS A 412 -1.28 -14.42 18.95
N THR A 413 -1.67 -13.77 17.86
CA THR A 413 -2.31 -12.45 17.81
C THR A 413 -3.80 -12.53 17.45
N THR A 414 -4.43 -13.69 17.64
CA THR A 414 -5.89 -13.86 17.51
C THR A 414 -6.60 -13.11 18.64
N GLY A 415 -7.65 -12.36 18.32
CA GLY A 415 -8.47 -11.68 19.33
C GLY A 415 -7.87 -10.36 19.84
N PRO A 416 -8.39 -9.83 20.97
CA PRO A 416 -7.93 -8.56 21.54
C PRO A 416 -6.49 -8.67 22.05
N VAL A 417 -5.79 -7.53 22.12
CA VAL A 417 -4.36 -7.46 22.53
C VAL A 417 -4.13 -8.09 23.90
N SER A 418 -5.08 -7.94 24.83
CA SER A 418 -5.04 -8.55 26.16
C SER A 418 -5.05 -10.09 26.15
N GLU A 419 -5.45 -10.70 25.04
CA GLU A 419 -5.48 -12.15 24.84
C GLU A 419 -4.31 -12.66 23.99
N TRP A 420 -3.40 -11.79 23.56
CA TRP A 420 -2.23 -12.20 22.79
C TRP A 420 -1.29 -13.06 23.64
N VAL A 421 -0.83 -14.17 23.07
CA VAL A 421 0.01 -15.15 23.80
C VAL A 421 1.31 -15.39 23.06
N THR A 422 2.43 -15.26 23.77
CA THR A 422 3.72 -15.68 23.22
C THR A 422 3.76 -17.20 23.06
N VAL A 423 4.07 -17.66 21.85
CA VAL A 423 4.22 -19.07 21.50
C VAL A 423 5.67 -19.51 21.71
N ALA A 424 6.61 -18.76 21.13
CA ALA A 424 8.04 -19.09 21.16
C ALA A 424 8.92 -17.84 21.12
N ARG A 425 10.15 -17.98 21.62
CA ARG A 425 11.16 -16.91 21.74
C ARG A 425 12.51 -17.47 21.31
N TYR A 426 13.22 -16.73 20.46
CA TYR A 426 14.52 -17.10 19.93
C TYR A 426 15.47 -15.91 20.04
N ASN A 427 16.64 -16.13 20.64
CA ASN A 427 17.68 -15.09 20.72
C ASN A 427 18.34 -14.90 19.35
N LEU A 428 18.74 -13.67 19.07
CA LEU A 428 19.59 -13.28 17.93
C LEU A 428 21.09 -13.40 18.22
#